data_AF-A0AAD7DJI7-F1
#
_entry.id   AF-A0AAD7DJI7-F1
#
_cell.length_a   1.000
_cell.length_b   1.000
_cell.length_c   1.000
_cell.angle_alpha   90.00
_cell.angle_beta   90.00
_cell.angle_gamma   90.00
#
_symmetry.space_group_name_H-M   'P 1'
#
loop_
_entity.id
_entity.type
_entity.pdbx_description
1 polymer ?
#
loop_
_entity_poly.entity_id
_entity_poly.type
_entity_poly.pdbx_seq_one_letter_code
_entity_poly.pdbx_strand_id
1 'polypeptide(L)'
;MAFALTYGSFGDIVETARLAKRIIDVLRSGRASYKRQKVISALKGMHDDVATLSTLLDLDSSSPHVQYITDRLSIELTSCRSLMQQLFAKINRSNGVMGRILMALSEETELISWRAEISERRHALHLLLESLNSLLSLEVGEQLGQVKSQVLYIGSEVHNIEAHVQNIGVEVRNSRALTVLGLAASHFLVRQVSSVGSQVQQVQQLIHKLSPRDISDPVFFVTDPLGRAITIQLSYCDGFNDLDRILKAHLHDRPQAGSRYVECGDYNVVSADGIVIRPFDLAGRLRAGIQLEISIIKRRRDRLKPTPQKCPHCDHTNKKSQNNGWIHCSTITCGQKYQITSKERVAEIEEIFSPQTSLQENRTEFFRLVQIEAIYVSGEFPHPWISISQLIARAQIGSLSARKKNRGLEHLSETAAPSPKISPSTKYT
;
A
#
# COMPACT_ATOMS: atom_id res chain seq x y z
N MET A 1 22.12 -13.69 -51.34
CA MET A 1 21.99 -14.00 -52.78
C MET A 1 22.79 -12.96 -53.52
N ALA A 2 23.85 -13.35 -54.22
CA ALA A 2 24.64 -12.43 -55.03
C ALA A 2 23.89 -12.19 -56.34
N PHE A 3 23.47 -10.95 -56.59
CA PHE A 3 22.92 -10.55 -57.88
C PHE A 3 24.04 -10.63 -58.91
N ALA A 4 24.01 -11.68 -59.73
CA ALA A 4 24.87 -11.78 -60.89
C ALA A 4 24.44 -10.69 -61.89
N LEU A 5 25.33 -9.74 -62.16
CA LEU A 5 25.22 -8.72 -63.20
C LEU A 5 25.05 -9.41 -64.57
N THR A 6 23.83 -9.75 -64.94
CA THR A 6 23.54 -10.34 -66.25
C THR A 6 23.34 -9.23 -67.27
N TYR A 7 24.35 -9.07 -68.13
CA TYR A 7 24.27 -8.58 -69.52
C TYR A 7 23.17 -7.54 -69.82
N GLY A 8 23.57 -6.29 -69.62
CA GLY A 8 22.86 -5.02 -69.86
C GLY A 8 23.59 -3.90 -69.11
N SER A 9 24.90 -4.10 -68.94
CA SER A 9 25.65 -3.76 -67.73
C SER A 9 26.34 -2.41 -67.89
N PHE A 10 26.78 -1.84 -66.77
CA PHE A 10 27.74 -0.73 -66.71
C PHE A 10 28.84 -0.79 -67.79
N GLY A 11 29.30 -1.99 -68.16
CA GLY A 11 30.25 -2.20 -69.27
C GLY A 11 29.78 -1.67 -70.63
N ASP A 12 28.49 -1.81 -70.98
CA ASP A 12 27.95 -1.34 -72.26
C ASP A 12 27.90 0.19 -72.34
N ILE A 13 27.58 0.84 -71.23
CA ILE A 13 27.60 2.31 -71.09
C ILE A 13 29.02 2.82 -71.30
N VAL A 14 29.98 2.24 -70.58
CA VAL A 14 31.39 2.61 -70.67
C VAL A 14 31.94 2.36 -72.07
N GLU A 15 31.63 1.22 -72.70
CA GLU A 15 32.07 0.92 -74.07
C GLU A 15 31.44 1.85 -75.11
N THR A 16 30.18 2.23 -74.93
CA THR A 16 29.47 3.18 -75.80
C THR A 16 30.10 4.57 -75.70
N ALA A 17 30.39 5.06 -74.49
CA ALA A 17 31.10 6.32 -74.29
C ALA A 17 32.52 6.29 -74.89
N ARG A 18 33.28 5.21 -74.65
CA ARG A 18 34.62 5.03 -75.24
C ARG A 18 34.57 4.99 -76.77
N LEU A 19 33.58 4.36 -77.36
CA LEU A 19 33.40 4.33 -78.81
C LEU A 19 33.10 5.72 -79.37
N ALA A 20 32.18 6.47 -78.76
CA ALA A 20 31.88 7.85 -79.14
C ALA A 20 33.15 8.72 -79.11
N LYS A 21 33.94 8.63 -78.04
CA LYS A 21 35.21 9.34 -77.89
C LYS A 21 36.22 8.98 -78.97
N ARG A 22 36.39 7.68 -79.27
CA ARG A 22 37.27 7.22 -80.36
C ARG A 22 36.86 7.80 -81.72
N ILE A 23 35.56 7.81 -82.03
CA ILE A 23 35.06 8.39 -83.29
C ILE A 23 35.36 9.89 -83.34
N ILE A 24 35.13 10.62 -82.24
CA ILE A 24 35.44 12.06 -82.14
C ILE A 24 36.93 12.31 -82.43
N ASP A 25 37.82 11.53 -81.84
CA ASP A 25 39.28 11.70 -81.98
C ASP A 25 39.74 11.41 -83.42
N VAL A 26 39.20 10.37 -84.06
CA VAL A 26 39.47 10.08 -85.48
C VAL A 26 38.96 11.22 -86.37
N LEU A 27 37.73 11.71 -86.16
CA LEU A 27 37.17 12.81 -86.96
C LEU A 27 37.94 14.13 -86.79
N ARG A 28 38.51 14.38 -85.61
CA ARG A 28 39.36 15.55 -85.32
C ARG A 28 40.72 15.50 -86.00
N SER A 29 41.26 14.30 -86.23
CA SER A 29 42.57 14.14 -86.90
C SER A 29 42.53 14.53 -88.39
N GLY A 30 41.34 14.56 -89.00
CA GLY A 30 41.16 14.99 -90.40
C GLY A 30 41.08 16.52 -90.55
N ARG A 31 41.17 17.00 -91.80
CA ARG A 31 40.97 18.43 -92.10
C ARG A 31 39.59 18.87 -91.60
N ALA A 32 39.56 19.98 -90.86
CA ALA A 32 38.32 20.52 -90.29
C ALA A 32 37.33 20.88 -91.40
N SER A 33 36.11 20.38 -91.28
CA SER A 33 34.95 20.75 -92.10
C SER A 33 33.78 21.05 -91.17
N TYR A 34 33.00 22.08 -91.49
CA TYR A 34 31.83 22.49 -90.71
C TYR A 34 30.85 21.31 -90.46
N LYS A 35 30.69 20.42 -91.45
CA LYS A 35 29.82 19.24 -91.35
C LYS A 35 30.37 18.20 -90.37
N ARG A 36 31.68 17.93 -90.41
CA ARG A 36 32.35 17.05 -89.43
C ARG A 36 32.22 17.62 -88.01
N GLN A 37 32.37 18.93 -87.85
CA GLN A 37 32.19 19.58 -86.55
C GLN A 37 30.78 19.39 -85.99
N LYS A 38 29.75 19.39 -86.84
CA LYS A 38 28.37 19.09 -86.44
C LYS A 38 28.19 17.65 -85.95
N VAL A 39 28.80 16.66 -86.61
CA VAL A 39 28.79 15.26 -86.16
C VAL A 39 29.58 15.11 -84.85
N ILE A 40 30.76 15.74 -84.74
CA ILE A 40 31.56 15.77 -83.51
C ILE A 40 30.75 16.35 -82.34
N SER A 41 30.01 17.45 -82.56
CA SER A 41 29.15 18.05 -81.54
C SER A 41 28.04 17.09 -81.08
N ALA A 42 27.37 16.41 -82.02
CA ALA A 42 26.35 15.42 -81.69
C ALA A 42 26.91 14.23 -80.90
N LEU A 43 28.08 13.72 -81.28
CA LEU A 43 28.77 12.64 -80.57
C LEU A 43 29.25 13.04 -79.18
N LYS A 44 29.72 14.28 -78.99
CA LYS A 44 30.06 14.79 -77.65
C LYS A 44 28.84 14.83 -76.75
N GLY A 45 27.73 15.35 -77.26
CA GLY A 45 26.48 15.34 -76.53
C GLY A 45 26.04 13.93 -76.12
N MET A 46 26.11 12.97 -77.04
CA MET A 46 25.86 11.56 -76.74
C MET A 46 26.80 11.02 -75.66
N HIS A 47 28.10 11.31 -75.75
CA HIS A 47 29.09 10.89 -74.74
C HIS A 47 28.74 11.46 -73.36
N ASP A 48 28.35 12.73 -73.27
CA ASP A 48 28.02 13.39 -72.01
C ASP A 48 26.72 12.84 -71.40
N ASP A 49 25.71 12.57 -72.24
CA ASP A 49 24.45 11.93 -71.80
C ASP A 49 24.73 10.49 -71.29
N VAL A 50 25.56 9.71 -71.98
CA VAL A 50 25.96 8.35 -71.55
C VAL A 50 26.81 8.37 -70.27
N ALA A 51 27.66 9.39 -70.08
CA ALA A 51 28.41 9.56 -68.85
C ALA A 51 27.48 9.90 -67.66
N THR A 52 26.50 10.77 -67.88
CA THR A 52 25.47 11.11 -66.88
C THR A 52 24.68 9.86 -66.47
N LEU A 53 24.32 9.02 -67.45
CA LEU A 53 23.65 7.75 -67.21
C LEU A 53 24.43 6.83 -66.26
N SER A 54 25.76 6.77 -66.39
CA SER A 54 26.59 5.93 -65.49
C SER A 54 26.47 6.35 -64.02
N THR A 55 26.36 7.67 -63.76
CA THR A 55 26.21 8.17 -62.38
C THR A 55 24.83 7.91 -61.79
N LEU A 56 23.80 7.82 -62.63
CA LEU A 56 22.41 7.59 -62.19
C LEU A 56 22.11 6.12 -61.95
N LEU A 57 22.73 5.21 -62.69
CA LEU A 57 22.50 3.77 -62.57
C LEU A 57 23.21 3.13 -61.37
N ASP A 58 24.14 3.83 -60.73
CA ASP A 58 24.74 3.40 -59.46
C ASP A 58 23.75 3.52 -58.28
N LEU A 59 22.61 4.18 -58.48
CA LEU A 59 21.54 4.27 -57.48
C LEU A 59 20.70 2.98 -57.52
N ASP A 60 20.92 2.11 -56.54
CA ASP A 60 20.19 0.86 -56.37
C ASP A 60 18.71 1.13 -56.05
N SER A 61 17.86 1.11 -57.07
CA SER A 61 16.42 1.31 -56.92
C SER A 61 15.67 0.02 -57.23
N SER A 62 14.98 -0.52 -56.23
CA SER A 62 14.08 -1.68 -56.38
C SER A 62 12.74 -1.34 -57.05
N SER A 63 12.55 -0.10 -57.49
CA SER A 63 11.29 0.39 -58.05
C SER A 63 11.02 -0.22 -59.44
N PRO A 64 9.84 -0.84 -59.68
CA PRO A 64 9.51 -1.46 -60.97
C PRO A 64 9.45 -0.43 -62.12
N HIS A 65 9.12 0.83 -61.82
CA HIS A 65 9.13 1.91 -62.81
C HIS A 65 10.55 2.31 -63.20
N VAL A 66 11.47 2.37 -62.23
CA VAL A 66 12.88 2.63 -62.52
C VAL A 66 13.49 1.50 -63.33
N GLN A 67 13.13 0.24 -63.02
CA GLN A 67 13.55 -0.91 -63.81
C GLN A 67 13.07 -0.82 -65.26
N TYR A 68 11.80 -0.48 -65.49
CA TYR A 68 11.24 -0.31 -66.84
C TYR A 68 11.98 0.76 -67.65
N ILE A 69 12.28 1.92 -67.06
CA ILE A 69 13.04 2.98 -67.75
C ILE A 69 14.48 2.53 -68.01
N THR A 70 15.11 1.83 -67.06
CA THR A 70 16.46 1.28 -67.20
C THR A 70 16.55 0.26 -68.32
N ASP A 71 15.57 -0.64 -68.44
CA ASP A 71 15.47 -1.60 -69.53
C ASP A 71 15.33 -0.88 -70.87
N ARG A 72 14.51 0.18 -70.93
CA ARG A 72 14.34 1.00 -72.13
C ARG A 72 15.61 1.77 -72.51
N LEU A 73 16.33 2.31 -71.53
CA LEU A 73 17.64 2.95 -71.71
C LEU A 73 18.67 1.96 -72.27
N SER A 74 18.68 0.72 -71.77
CA SER A 74 19.58 -0.33 -72.26
C SER A 74 19.33 -0.67 -73.75
N ILE A 75 18.06 -0.76 -74.15
CA ILE A 75 17.68 -0.95 -75.56
C ILE A 75 18.19 0.22 -76.41
N GLU A 76 17.96 1.46 -75.96
CA GLU A 76 18.35 2.65 -76.71
C GLU A 76 19.88 2.81 -76.79
N LEU A 77 20.60 2.52 -75.70
CA LEU A 77 22.06 2.45 -75.67
C LEU A 77 22.62 1.44 -76.66
N THR A 78 22.02 0.25 -76.72
CA THR A 78 22.42 -0.81 -77.66
C THR A 78 22.24 -0.34 -79.10
N SER A 79 21.13 0.36 -79.39
CA SER A 79 20.88 1.00 -80.67
C SER A 79 21.93 2.07 -81.01
N CYS A 80 22.23 2.98 -80.07
CA CYS A 80 23.28 4.00 -80.20
C CYS A 80 24.65 3.37 -80.48
N ARG A 81 25.00 2.30 -79.75
CA ARG A 81 26.27 1.59 -79.92
C ARG A 81 26.37 0.96 -81.31
N SER A 82 25.33 0.28 -81.77
CA SER A 82 25.28 -0.31 -83.12
C SER A 82 25.48 0.75 -84.20
N LEU A 83 24.76 1.88 -84.09
CA LEU A 83 24.88 3.02 -85.00
C LEU A 83 26.33 3.55 -85.03
N MET A 84 26.93 3.75 -83.86
CA MET A 84 28.31 4.22 -83.75
C MET A 84 29.35 3.20 -84.27
N GLN A 85 29.11 1.90 -84.09
CA GLN A 85 29.99 0.86 -84.64
C GLN A 85 29.96 0.86 -86.16
N GLN A 86 28.78 1.02 -86.77
CA GLN A 86 28.63 1.13 -88.22
C GLN A 86 29.36 2.37 -88.77
N LEU A 87 29.17 3.53 -88.12
CA LEU A 87 29.88 4.75 -88.46
C LEU A 87 31.40 4.57 -88.34
N PHE A 88 31.88 3.99 -87.24
CA PHE A 88 33.30 3.76 -87.00
C PHE A 88 33.92 2.80 -88.02
N ALA A 89 33.22 1.70 -88.35
CA ALA A 89 33.64 0.76 -89.38
C ALA A 89 33.76 1.44 -90.75
N LYS A 90 32.79 2.32 -91.08
CA LYS A 90 32.81 3.10 -92.32
C LYS A 90 33.99 4.08 -92.36
N ILE A 91 34.26 4.79 -91.26
CA ILE A 91 35.41 5.69 -91.15
C ILE A 91 36.74 4.92 -91.32
N ASN A 92 36.87 3.75 -90.69
CA ASN A 92 38.10 2.95 -90.74
C ASN A 92 38.36 2.36 -92.13
N ARG A 93 37.34 1.90 -92.86
CA ARG A 93 37.49 1.46 -94.26
C ARG A 93 38.04 2.58 -95.15
N SER A 94 37.83 3.82 -94.75
CA SER A 94 38.22 5.00 -95.50
C SER A 94 39.56 5.62 -95.07
N ASN A 95 40.32 5.02 -94.14
CA ASN A 95 41.61 5.56 -93.70
C ASN A 95 42.76 5.43 -94.73
N GLY A 96 42.56 4.72 -95.84
CA GLY A 96 43.51 4.70 -96.97
C GLY A 96 43.57 6.03 -97.73
N VAL A 97 44.63 6.27 -98.53
CA VAL A 97 44.74 7.48 -99.38
C VAL A 97 43.52 7.64 -100.30
N MET A 98 43.10 6.55 -100.96
CA MET A 98 41.87 6.51 -101.76
C MET A 98 40.62 6.64 -100.89
N GLY A 99 40.61 6.06 -99.69
CA GLY A 99 39.49 6.18 -98.75
C GLY A 99 39.24 7.62 -98.30
N ARG A 100 40.30 8.42 -98.10
CA ARG A 100 40.18 9.85 -97.75
C ARG A 100 39.57 10.69 -98.86
N ILE A 101 39.91 10.38 -100.12
CA ILE A 101 39.34 11.03 -101.31
C ILE A 101 37.89 10.58 -101.52
N LEU A 102 37.61 9.28 -101.40
CA LEU A 102 36.27 8.71 -101.56
C LEU A 102 35.30 9.21 -100.48
N MET A 103 35.78 9.31 -99.24
CA MET A 103 35.07 9.98 -98.15
C MET A 103 34.76 11.42 -98.54
N ALA A 104 35.76 12.23 -98.90
CA ALA A 104 35.52 13.63 -99.23
C ALA A 104 34.46 13.86 -100.34
N LEU A 105 34.26 12.88 -101.24
CA LEU A 105 33.31 12.94 -102.35
C LEU A 105 31.94 12.31 -102.05
N SER A 106 31.88 11.23 -101.25
CA SER A 106 30.64 10.52 -100.89
C SER A 106 29.98 11.04 -99.59
N GLU A 107 30.70 11.84 -98.80
CA GLU A 107 30.39 12.11 -97.38
C GLU A 107 29.27 13.11 -97.11
N GLU A 108 28.88 13.97 -98.06
CA GLU A 108 28.06 15.12 -97.66
C GLU A 108 26.66 14.74 -97.19
N THR A 109 25.93 13.96 -97.99
CA THR A 109 24.57 13.50 -97.66
C THR A 109 24.60 12.45 -96.55
N GLU A 110 25.59 11.57 -96.55
CA GLU A 110 25.71 10.52 -95.54
C GLU A 110 26.06 11.07 -94.16
N LEU A 111 27.01 12.01 -94.04
CA LEU A 111 27.31 12.63 -92.74
C LEU A 111 26.12 13.41 -92.18
N ILE A 112 25.28 13.97 -93.05
CA ILE A 112 24.03 14.61 -92.65
C ILE A 112 23.04 13.56 -92.11
N SER A 113 22.89 12.41 -92.77
CA SER A 113 22.05 11.31 -92.28
C SER A 113 22.55 10.75 -90.95
N TRP A 114 23.85 10.44 -90.81
CA TRP A 114 24.43 9.99 -89.55
C TRP A 114 24.24 11.01 -88.43
N ARG A 115 24.39 12.31 -88.71
CA ARG A 115 24.15 13.36 -87.72
C ARG A 115 22.70 13.34 -87.26
N ALA A 116 21.75 13.25 -88.20
CA ALA A 116 20.33 13.23 -87.90
C ALA A 116 19.99 12.02 -87.02
N GLU A 117 20.43 10.82 -87.41
CA GLU A 117 20.21 9.58 -86.66
C GLU A 117 20.86 9.63 -85.27
N ILE A 118 22.11 10.09 -85.14
CA ILE A 118 22.77 10.25 -83.84
C ILE A 118 22.02 11.25 -82.96
N SER A 119 21.53 12.34 -83.55
CA SER A 119 20.82 13.40 -82.81
C SER A 119 19.43 12.94 -82.36
N GLU A 120 18.72 12.18 -83.18
CA GLU A 120 17.44 11.54 -82.83
C GLU A 120 17.61 10.56 -81.67
N ARG A 121 18.60 9.67 -81.78
CA ARG A 121 18.90 8.68 -80.73
C ARG A 121 19.37 9.33 -79.43
N ARG A 122 20.19 10.37 -79.52
CA ARG A 122 20.57 11.19 -78.38
C ARG A 122 19.35 11.83 -77.71
N HIS A 123 18.44 12.40 -78.48
CA HIS A 123 17.24 13.03 -77.93
C HIS A 123 16.36 12.00 -77.20
N ALA A 124 16.17 10.82 -77.77
CA ALA A 124 15.46 9.73 -77.09
C ALA A 124 16.14 9.33 -75.76
N LEU A 125 17.47 9.20 -75.76
CA LEU A 125 18.23 8.88 -74.56
C LEU A 125 18.12 9.99 -73.50
N HIS A 126 18.15 11.25 -73.90
CA HIS A 126 18.00 12.40 -73.01
C HIS A 126 16.62 12.45 -72.35
N LEU A 127 15.54 12.21 -73.11
CA LEU A 127 14.18 12.18 -72.53
C LEU A 127 14.01 11.04 -71.51
N LEU A 128 14.61 9.88 -71.78
CA LEU A 128 14.61 8.77 -70.83
C LEU A 128 15.42 9.10 -69.57
N LEU A 129 16.55 9.80 -69.70
CA LEU A 129 17.34 10.28 -68.56
C LEU A 129 16.57 11.29 -67.70
N GLU A 130 15.90 12.27 -68.31
CA GLU A 130 15.06 13.23 -67.58
C GLU A 130 13.90 12.53 -66.86
N SER A 131 13.31 11.52 -67.50
CA SER A 131 12.25 10.70 -66.90
C SER A 131 12.77 9.91 -65.69
N LEU A 132 13.94 9.30 -65.82
CA LEU A 132 14.61 8.58 -64.73
C LEU A 132 14.92 9.51 -63.56
N ASN A 133 15.53 10.67 -63.82
CA ASN A 133 15.88 11.66 -62.80
C ASN A 133 14.63 12.19 -62.06
N SER A 134 13.53 12.38 -62.78
CA SER A 134 12.24 12.79 -62.20
C SER A 134 11.66 11.71 -61.28
N LEU A 135 11.72 10.43 -61.69
CA LEU A 135 11.27 9.31 -60.86
C LEU A 135 12.11 9.14 -59.60
N LEU A 136 13.44 9.20 -59.73
CA LEU A 136 14.35 9.11 -58.58
C LEU A 136 14.10 10.26 -57.59
N SER A 137 13.84 11.46 -58.08
CA SER A 137 13.50 12.62 -57.24
C SER A 137 12.18 12.43 -56.49
N LEU A 138 11.18 11.80 -57.13
CA LEU A 138 9.89 11.47 -56.49
C LEU A 138 10.05 10.39 -55.42
N GLU A 139 10.82 9.33 -55.69
CA GLU A 139 11.04 8.23 -54.75
C GLU A 139 11.80 8.71 -53.50
N VAL A 140 12.84 9.55 -53.68
CA VAL A 140 13.53 10.20 -52.55
C VAL A 140 12.58 11.12 -51.77
N GLY A 141 11.68 11.83 -52.46
CA GLY A 141 10.67 12.67 -51.83
C GLY A 141 9.67 11.87 -50.98
N GLU A 142 9.22 10.71 -51.47
CA GLU A 142 8.31 9.81 -50.75
C GLU A 142 9.00 9.20 -49.53
N GLN A 143 10.22 8.68 -49.69
CA GLN A 143 11.02 8.15 -48.58
C GLN A 143 11.31 9.22 -47.52
N LEU A 144 11.66 10.44 -47.93
CA LEU A 144 11.84 11.57 -47.02
C LEU A 144 10.54 11.93 -46.29
N GLY A 145 9.40 11.88 -46.99
CA GLY A 145 8.07 12.05 -46.40
C GLY A 145 7.77 10.99 -45.34
N GLN A 146 8.10 9.72 -45.60
CA GLN A 146 7.94 8.62 -44.66
C GLN A 146 8.88 8.74 -43.46
N VAL A 147 10.15 9.08 -43.67
CA VAL A 147 11.09 9.33 -42.57
C VAL A 147 10.61 10.50 -41.72
N LYS A 148 10.11 11.57 -42.34
CA LYS A 148 9.54 12.72 -41.62
C LYS A 148 8.35 12.32 -40.76
N SER A 149 7.42 11.50 -41.26
CA SER A 149 6.28 11.04 -40.46
C SER A 149 6.69 10.14 -39.30
N GLN A 150 7.67 9.26 -39.51
CA GLN A 150 8.26 8.44 -38.43
C GLN A 150 8.95 9.30 -37.37
N VAL A 151 9.72 10.31 -37.75
CA VAL A 151 10.37 11.24 -36.82
C VAL A 151 9.33 11.99 -35.99
N LEU A 152 8.22 12.45 -36.59
CA LEU A 152 7.13 13.10 -35.86
C LEU A 152 6.46 12.15 -34.85
N TYR A 153 6.22 10.89 -35.25
CA TYR A 153 5.67 9.87 -34.35
C TYR A 153 6.60 9.58 -33.16
N ILE A 154 7.90 9.37 -33.42
CA ILE A 154 8.91 9.20 -32.37
C ILE A 154 8.93 10.43 -31.44
N GLY A 155 8.85 11.64 -32.00
CA GLY A 155 8.76 12.87 -31.23
C GLY A 155 7.57 12.88 -30.25
N SER A 156 6.39 12.44 -30.70
CA SER A 156 5.22 12.33 -29.80
C SER A 156 5.40 11.27 -28.71
N GLU A 157 6.03 10.13 -29.03
CA GLU A 157 6.29 9.07 -28.04
C GLU A 157 7.31 9.52 -26.99
N VAL A 158 8.36 10.24 -27.39
CA VAL A 158 9.33 10.84 -26.45
C VAL A 158 8.64 11.82 -25.51
N HIS A 159 7.71 12.63 -26.01
CA HIS A 159 6.93 13.54 -25.17
C HIS A 159 6.03 12.80 -24.17
N ASN A 160 5.38 11.71 -24.59
CA ASN A 160 4.59 10.84 -23.70
C ASN A 160 5.45 10.21 -22.60
N ILE A 161 6.64 9.72 -22.94
CA ILE A 161 7.60 9.16 -21.97
C ILE A 161 8.05 10.23 -20.99
N GLU A 162 8.35 11.44 -21.46
CA GLU A 162 8.74 12.56 -20.59
C GLU A 162 7.64 12.88 -19.55
N ALA A 163 6.38 12.95 -19.98
CA ALA A 163 5.25 13.14 -19.09
C ALA A 163 5.12 12.01 -18.05
N HIS A 164 5.35 10.76 -18.47
CA HIS A 164 5.34 9.61 -17.56
C HIS A 164 6.47 9.67 -16.51
N VAL A 165 7.68 10.04 -16.93
CA VAL A 165 8.84 10.23 -16.03
C VAL A 165 8.57 11.34 -15.01
N GLN A 166 7.94 12.45 -15.43
CA GLN A 166 7.54 13.52 -14.52
C GLN A 166 6.54 13.03 -13.45
N ASN A 167 5.56 12.22 -13.84
CA ASN A 167 4.61 11.61 -12.91
C ASN A 167 5.28 10.69 -11.89
N ILE A 168 6.18 9.81 -12.35
CA ILE A 168 7.00 8.95 -11.46
C ILE A 168 7.80 9.82 -10.48
N GLY A 169 8.37 10.93 -10.95
CA GLY A 169 9.09 11.88 -10.10
C GLY A 169 8.22 12.51 -8.99
N VAL A 170 6.93 12.69 -9.21
CA VAL A 170 5.98 13.12 -8.17
C VAL A 170 5.71 11.99 -7.18
N GLU A 171 5.48 10.77 -7.65
CA GLU A 171 5.23 9.60 -6.80
C GLU A 171 6.42 9.29 -5.87
N VAL A 172 7.64 9.33 -6.39
CA VAL A 172 8.86 9.12 -5.60
C VAL A 172 9.00 10.19 -4.51
N ARG A 173 8.68 11.46 -4.80
CA ARG A 173 8.69 12.54 -3.80
C ARG A 173 7.65 12.30 -2.71
N ASN A 174 6.45 11.86 -3.07
CA ASN A 174 5.40 11.52 -2.10
C ASN A 174 5.79 10.33 -1.22
N SER A 175 6.35 9.27 -1.81
CA SER A 175 6.84 8.10 -1.07
C SER A 175 7.98 8.47 -0.10
N ARG A 176 8.90 9.34 -0.52
CA ARG A 176 9.96 9.87 0.35
C ARG A 176 9.38 10.68 1.51
N ALA A 177 8.38 11.53 1.26
CA ALA A 177 7.72 12.30 2.31
C ALA A 177 7.05 11.39 3.34
N LEU A 178 6.34 10.34 2.89
CA LEU A 178 5.73 9.33 3.78
C LEU A 178 6.78 8.58 4.61
N THR A 179 7.92 8.24 4.00
CA THR A 179 9.03 7.58 4.71
C THR A 179 9.61 8.46 5.82
N VAL A 180 9.81 9.75 5.54
CA VAL A 180 10.29 10.73 6.54
C VAL A 180 9.30 10.87 7.69
N LEU A 181 7.99 10.95 7.40
CA LEU A 181 6.94 10.98 8.42
C LEU A 181 6.91 9.70 9.25
N GLY A 182 7.07 8.54 8.61
CA GLY A 182 7.17 7.24 9.28
C GLY A 182 8.35 7.19 10.26
N LEU A 183 9.53 7.62 9.84
CA LEU A 183 10.72 7.69 10.72
C LEU A 183 10.52 8.64 11.91
N ALA A 184 9.89 9.80 11.69
CA ALA A 184 9.57 10.73 12.76
C ALA A 184 8.60 10.11 13.80
N ALA A 185 7.58 9.40 13.31
CA ALA A 185 6.63 8.68 14.17
C ALA A 185 7.33 7.55 14.96
N SER A 186 8.19 6.76 14.32
CA SER A 186 8.98 5.72 15.00
C SER A 186 9.87 6.31 16.09
N HIS A 187 10.54 7.44 15.82
CA HIS A 187 11.37 8.10 16.81
C HIS A 187 10.57 8.63 18.01
N PHE A 188 9.35 9.15 17.77
CA PHE A 188 8.43 9.52 18.84
C PHE A 188 8.04 8.32 19.71
N LEU A 189 7.72 7.17 19.09
CA LEU A 189 7.41 5.94 19.83
C LEU A 189 8.60 5.45 20.67
N VAL A 190 9.82 5.48 20.14
CA VAL A 190 11.04 5.13 20.89
C VAL A 190 11.20 6.01 22.13
N ARG A 191 10.92 7.31 22.03
CA ARG A 191 10.93 8.23 23.19
C ARG A 191 9.86 7.88 24.22
N GLN A 192 8.65 7.56 23.78
CA GLN A 192 7.55 7.14 24.67
C GLN A 192 7.91 5.85 25.42
N VAL A 193 8.42 4.84 24.71
CA VAL A 193 8.85 3.56 25.31
C VAL A 193 9.98 3.80 26.32
N SER A 194 10.95 4.67 26.00
CA SER A 194 12.04 5.01 26.91
C SER A 194 11.52 5.70 28.19
N SER A 195 10.55 6.60 28.04
CA SER A 195 9.88 7.27 29.18
C SER A 195 9.18 6.27 30.08
N VAL A 196 8.36 5.39 29.51
CA VAL A 196 7.69 4.30 30.26
C VAL A 196 8.71 3.40 30.93
N GLY A 197 9.81 3.06 30.26
CA GLY A 197 10.92 2.29 30.84
C GLY A 197 11.47 2.94 32.11
N SER A 198 11.67 4.26 32.10
CA SER A 198 12.12 5.01 33.29
C SER A 198 11.10 4.99 34.43
N GLN A 199 9.80 5.08 34.13
CA GLN A 199 8.73 4.99 35.13
C GLN A 199 8.67 3.60 35.76
N VAL A 200 8.79 2.55 34.95
CA VAL A 200 8.82 1.16 35.43
C VAL A 200 10.01 0.94 36.38
N GLN A 201 11.20 1.46 36.04
CA GLN A 201 12.36 1.39 36.93
C GLN A 201 12.13 2.10 38.27
N GLN A 202 11.47 3.28 38.27
CA GLN A 202 11.12 3.97 39.52
C GLN A 202 10.16 3.14 40.37
N VAL A 203 9.14 2.54 39.76
CA VAL A 203 8.19 1.66 40.47
C VAL A 203 8.91 0.44 41.04
N GLN A 204 9.82 -0.19 40.29
CA GLN A 204 10.62 -1.31 40.79
C GLN A 204 11.49 -0.91 41.99
N GLN A 205 12.10 0.28 41.98
CA GLN A 205 12.86 0.79 43.11
C GLN A 205 11.96 1.03 44.35
N LEU A 206 10.73 1.51 44.16
CA LEU A 206 9.76 1.66 45.25
C LEU A 206 9.34 0.30 45.82
N ILE A 207 9.06 -0.68 44.96
CA ILE A 207 8.73 -2.06 45.38
C ILE A 207 9.90 -2.67 46.16
N HIS A 208 11.15 -2.51 45.71
CA HIS A 208 12.31 -3.01 46.45
C HIS A 208 12.54 -2.32 47.79
N LYS A 209 12.15 -1.05 47.95
CA LYS A 209 12.16 -0.35 49.25
C LYS A 209 11.07 -0.84 50.19
N LEU A 210 9.96 -1.33 49.64
CA LEU A 210 8.92 -2.06 50.38
C LEU A 210 9.39 -3.51 50.61
N SER A 211 10.46 -3.68 51.37
CA SER A 211 10.89 -5.00 51.85
C SER A 211 9.69 -5.67 52.56
N PRO A 212 9.31 -6.90 52.21
CA PRO A 212 8.28 -7.63 52.93
C PRO A 212 8.86 -7.99 54.30
N ARG A 213 8.70 -7.10 55.28
CA ARG A 213 8.83 -7.50 56.67
C ARG A 213 7.57 -8.28 56.98
N ASP A 214 7.73 -9.59 57.12
CA ASP A 214 6.80 -10.50 57.81
C ASP A 214 6.59 -9.99 59.24
N ILE A 215 5.75 -8.98 59.41
CA ILE A 215 5.22 -8.57 60.69
C ILE A 215 3.82 -9.16 60.70
N SER A 216 3.65 -10.27 61.41
CA SER A 216 2.32 -10.76 61.78
C SER A 216 1.70 -9.73 62.71
N ASP A 217 1.18 -8.64 62.15
CA ASP A 217 0.50 -7.63 62.93
C ASP A 217 -0.64 -8.32 63.68
N PRO A 218 -0.75 -8.12 65.01
CA PRO A 218 -1.83 -8.72 65.78
C PRO A 218 -3.17 -8.32 65.16
N VAL A 219 -4.06 -9.27 64.97
CA VAL A 219 -5.40 -9.04 64.41
C VAL A 219 -6.47 -9.23 65.48
N PHE A 220 -7.61 -8.56 65.33
CA PHE A 220 -8.83 -8.85 66.05
C PHE A 220 -9.99 -9.08 65.08
N PHE A 221 -11.07 -9.66 65.58
CA PHE A 221 -12.21 -10.07 64.77
C PHE A 221 -13.45 -9.25 65.12
N VAL A 222 -14.16 -8.80 64.10
CA VAL A 222 -15.43 -8.09 64.25
C VAL A 222 -16.48 -8.81 63.44
N THR A 223 -17.47 -9.40 64.11
CA THR A 223 -18.61 -10.05 63.49
C THR A 223 -19.61 -8.99 63.05
N ASP A 224 -19.90 -8.90 61.75
CA ASP A 224 -20.89 -8.00 61.21
C ASP A 224 -22.34 -8.42 61.61
N PRO A 225 -23.36 -7.60 61.35
CA PRO A 225 -24.75 -7.93 61.69
C PRO A 225 -25.32 -9.18 61.01
N LEU A 226 -24.60 -9.76 60.04
CA LEU A 226 -24.97 -10.98 59.32
C LEU A 226 -24.17 -12.21 59.80
N GLY A 227 -23.36 -12.06 60.86
CA GLY A 227 -22.58 -13.15 61.43
C GLY A 227 -21.22 -13.37 60.77
N ARG A 228 -20.75 -12.46 59.90
CA ARG A 228 -19.48 -12.62 59.18
C ARG A 228 -18.34 -11.96 59.93
N ALA A 229 -17.26 -12.71 60.14
CA ALA A 229 -16.06 -12.17 60.78
C ALA A 229 -15.23 -11.31 59.81
N ILE A 230 -14.97 -10.08 60.20
CA ILE A 230 -14.04 -9.14 59.57
C ILE A 230 -12.75 -9.19 60.38
N THR A 231 -11.62 -9.47 59.72
CA THR A 231 -10.30 -9.47 60.36
C THR A 231 -9.69 -8.07 60.22
N ILE A 232 -9.35 -7.44 61.34
CA ILE A 232 -8.79 -6.09 61.37
C ILE A 232 -7.43 -6.15 62.06
N GLN A 233 -6.39 -5.61 61.42
CA GLN A 233 -5.08 -5.46 62.06
C GLN A 233 -5.16 -4.37 63.13
N LEU A 234 -4.60 -4.64 64.31
CA LEU A 234 -4.63 -3.73 65.45
C LEU A 234 -4.00 -2.37 65.09
N SER A 235 -2.99 -2.38 64.21
CA SER A 235 -2.28 -1.19 63.69
C SER A 235 -3.15 -0.25 62.86
N TYR A 236 -4.33 -0.69 62.40
CA TYR A 236 -5.27 0.15 61.65
C TYR A 236 -6.42 0.70 62.50
N CYS A 237 -6.54 0.29 63.77
CA CYS A 237 -7.70 0.62 64.59
C CYS A 237 -7.30 0.99 66.02
N ASP A 238 -7.07 2.29 66.24
CA ASP A 238 -6.70 2.81 67.56
C ASP A 238 -7.92 3.12 68.44
N GLY A 239 -9.12 3.16 67.86
CA GLY A 239 -10.34 3.43 68.58
C GLY A 239 -11.60 3.34 67.73
N PHE A 240 -12.73 3.80 68.26
CA PHE A 240 -14.04 3.62 67.64
C PHE A 240 -14.16 4.29 66.26
N ASN A 241 -13.56 5.47 66.08
CA ASN A 241 -13.64 6.18 64.80
C ASN A 241 -12.96 5.43 63.65
N ASP A 242 -11.85 4.75 63.92
CA ASP A 242 -11.15 3.96 62.91
C ASP A 242 -11.89 2.67 62.61
N LEU A 243 -12.41 2.01 63.66
CA LEU A 243 -13.31 0.87 63.49
C LEU A 243 -14.53 1.26 62.62
N ASP A 244 -15.18 2.39 62.90
CA ASP A 244 -16.33 2.88 62.15
C ASP A 244 -15.99 3.12 60.67
N ARG A 245 -14.83 3.72 60.37
CA ARG A 245 -14.36 3.92 59.00
C ARG A 245 -14.07 2.60 58.29
N ILE A 246 -13.43 1.66 58.97
CA ILE A 246 -13.11 0.33 58.43
C ILE A 246 -14.40 -0.43 58.13
N LEU A 247 -15.37 -0.43 59.05
CA LEU A 247 -16.66 -1.08 58.86
C LEU A 247 -17.45 -0.45 57.70
N LYS A 248 -17.47 0.89 57.62
CA LYS A 248 -18.12 1.60 56.51
C LYS A 248 -17.46 1.27 55.17
N ALA A 249 -16.14 1.33 55.08
CA ALA A 249 -15.41 0.97 53.86
C ALA A 249 -15.66 -0.49 53.46
N HIS A 250 -15.58 -1.42 54.42
CA HIS A 250 -15.79 -2.84 54.17
C HIS A 250 -17.21 -3.15 53.66
N LEU A 251 -18.21 -2.47 54.20
CA LEU A 251 -19.62 -2.67 53.83
C LEU A 251 -20.03 -1.84 52.61
N HIS A 252 -19.29 -0.78 52.25
CA HIS A 252 -19.56 0.03 51.05
C HIS A 252 -19.36 -0.76 49.77
N ASP A 253 -18.28 -1.55 49.69
CA ASP A 253 -17.98 -2.38 48.51
C ASP A 253 -18.95 -3.56 48.36
N ARG A 254 -19.77 -3.83 49.39
CA ARG A 254 -20.70 -4.98 49.45
C ARG A 254 -22.01 -4.57 50.13
N PRO A 255 -22.91 -3.82 49.45
CA PRO A 255 -24.18 -3.41 50.04
C PRO A 255 -25.04 -4.63 50.38
N GLN A 256 -25.14 -4.92 51.67
CA GLN A 256 -25.90 -6.05 52.22
C GLN A 256 -26.90 -5.57 53.26
N ALA A 257 -27.85 -6.44 53.64
CA ALA A 257 -28.78 -6.17 54.73
C ALA A 257 -28.00 -5.79 56.00
N GLY A 258 -28.27 -4.60 56.54
CA GLY A 258 -27.53 -4.05 57.70
C GLY A 258 -26.54 -2.93 57.37
N SER A 259 -25.99 -2.88 56.14
CA SER A 259 -24.98 -1.87 55.73
C SER A 259 -25.42 -0.44 55.99
N ARG A 260 -26.66 -0.10 55.63
CA ARG A 260 -27.24 1.23 55.87
C ARG A 260 -27.23 1.65 57.34
N TYR A 261 -27.39 0.73 58.28
CA TYR A 261 -27.35 1.06 59.71
C TYR A 261 -25.92 1.38 60.16
N VAL A 262 -24.92 0.67 59.63
CA VAL A 262 -23.52 0.98 59.89
C VAL A 262 -23.12 2.32 59.25
N GLU A 263 -23.54 2.58 58.01
CA GLU A 263 -23.33 3.87 57.33
C GLU A 263 -23.92 5.05 58.12
N CYS A 264 -25.11 4.88 58.70
CA CYS A 264 -25.77 5.89 59.52
C CYS A 264 -25.24 5.98 60.97
N GLY A 265 -24.34 5.09 61.40
CA GLY A 265 -23.88 5.01 62.80
C GLY A 265 -24.93 4.48 63.77
N ASP A 266 -25.96 3.80 63.27
CA ASP A 266 -27.05 3.19 64.04
C ASP A 266 -26.70 1.75 64.46
N TYR A 267 -25.56 1.57 65.15
CA TYR A 267 -25.11 0.29 65.68
C TYR A 267 -24.35 0.44 67.00
N ASN A 268 -24.27 -0.66 67.75
CA ASN A 268 -23.44 -0.82 68.93
C ASN A 268 -22.37 -1.88 68.68
N VAL A 269 -21.20 -1.69 69.27
CA VAL A 269 -20.16 -2.72 69.35
C VAL A 269 -20.36 -3.49 70.65
N VAL A 270 -20.38 -4.80 70.57
CA VAL A 270 -20.68 -5.70 71.67
C VAL A 270 -19.51 -6.66 71.86
N SER A 271 -19.12 -6.97 73.09
CA SER A 271 -18.14 -8.04 73.35
C SER A 271 -18.75 -9.42 73.09
N ALA A 272 -17.91 -10.46 72.98
CA ALA A 272 -18.37 -11.85 72.90
C ALA A 272 -19.35 -12.23 74.04
N ASP A 273 -19.20 -11.64 75.23
CA ASP A 273 -20.08 -11.86 76.38
C ASP A 273 -21.45 -11.17 76.26
N GLY A 274 -21.66 -10.37 75.21
CA GLY A 274 -22.89 -9.62 74.98
C GLY A 274 -22.94 -8.25 75.67
N ILE A 275 -21.82 -7.74 76.18
CA ILE A 275 -21.76 -6.44 76.85
C ILE A 275 -21.52 -5.36 75.79
N VAL A 276 -22.37 -4.33 75.77
CA VAL A 276 -22.19 -3.17 74.89
C VAL A 276 -20.94 -2.39 75.31
N ILE A 277 -20.00 -2.23 74.39
CA ILE A 277 -18.76 -1.47 74.58
C ILE A 277 -19.04 -0.02 74.18
N ARG A 278 -18.83 0.91 75.12
CA ARG A 278 -18.96 2.34 74.83
C ARG A 278 -17.83 2.78 73.89
N PRO A 279 -18.07 3.72 72.95
CA PRO A 279 -17.05 4.16 71.99
C PRO A 279 -15.71 4.55 72.61
N PHE A 280 -15.72 5.25 73.76
CA PHE A 280 -14.49 5.67 74.46
C PHE A 280 -13.76 4.51 75.18
N ASP A 281 -14.47 3.43 75.51
CA ASP A 281 -13.89 2.26 76.18
C ASP A 281 -13.30 1.27 75.17
N LEU A 282 -13.56 1.43 73.87
CA LEU A 282 -13.13 0.48 72.83
C LEU A 282 -11.60 0.38 72.77
N ALA A 283 -10.90 1.51 72.75
CA ALA A 283 -9.44 1.54 72.63
C ALA A 283 -8.75 0.71 73.73
N GLY A 284 -9.23 0.81 74.97
CA GLY A 284 -8.70 0.03 76.10
C GLY A 284 -9.03 -1.46 76.08
N ARG A 285 -9.97 -1.88 75.22
CA ARG A 285 -10.43 -3.27 75.09
C ARG A 285 -9.89 -3.98 73.86
N LEU A 286 -9.39 -3.28 72.86
CA LEU A 286 -8.80 -3.89 71.66
C LEU A 286 -7.51 -4.64 72.02
N ARG A 287 -7.49 -5.94 71.69
CA ARG A 287 -6.33 -6.82 71.88
C ARG A 287 -6.27 -7.83 70.75
N ALA A 288 -5.08 -8.34 70.47
CA ALA A 288 -4.92 -9.45 69.54
C ALA A 288 -5.88 -10.60 69.90
N GLY A 289 -6.61 -11.10 68.91
CA GLY A 289 -7.54 -12.22 69.03
C GLY A 289 -8.90 -11.90 69.66
N ILE A 290 -9.18 -10.67 70.10
CA ILE A 290 -10.51 -10.35 70.65
C ILE A 290 -11.59 -10.46 69.56
N GLN A 291 -12.78 -10.93 69.95
CA GLN A 291 -13.94 -10.97 69.07
C GLN A 291 -14.99 -9.96 69.56
N LEU A 292 -15.38 -9.09 68.64
CA LEU A 292 -16.42 -8.09 68.81
C LEU A 292 -17.60 -8.41 67.89
N GLU A 293 -18.80 -7.96 68.23
CA GLU A 293 -20.00 -8.14 67.42
C GLU A 293 -20.67 -6.78 67.16
N ILE A 294 -21.15 -6.56 65.94
CA ILE A 294 -21.91 -5.37 65.56
C ILE A 294 -23.40 -5.65 65.68
N SER A 295 -24.05 -4.96 66.62
CA SER A 295 -25.49 -5.05 66.86
C SER A 295 -26.19 -3.80 66.31
N ILE A 296 -27.18 -4.00 65.45
CA ILE A 296 -27.94 -2.89 64.82
C ILE A 296 -28.91 -2.26 65.81
N ILE A 297 -28.95 -0.93 65.84
CA ILE A 297 -29.94 -0.14 66.58
C ILE A 297 -31.05 0.28 65.61
N LYS A 298 -32.28 -0.16 65.84
CA LYS A 298 -33.43 0.28 65.04
C LYS A 298 -34.22 1.34 65.80
N ARG A 299 -33.95 2.61 65.49
CA ARG A 299 -34.71 3.73 66.05
C ARG A 299 -36.15 3.70 65.53
N ARG A 300 -37.12 3.63 66.44
CA ARG A 300 -38.54 3.73 66.07
C ARG A 300 -38.84 5.21 65.83
N ARG A 301 -39.20 5.59 64.60
CA ARG A 301 -39.71 6.94 64.33
C ARG A 301 -41.06 7.07 65.05
N ASP A 302 -41.14 8.00 65.99
CA ASP A 302 -42.28 8.14 66.88
C ASP A 302 -43.60 8.45 66.13
N ARG A 303 -44.69 7.89 66.67
CA ARG A 303 -46.13 8.24 66.48
C ARG A 303 -46.97 7.63 65.34
N LEU A 304 -46.74 6.40 64.91
CA LEU A 304 -47.78 5.64 64.22
C LEU A 304 -47.91 4.23 64.81
N LYS A 305 -49.17 3.76 64.86
CA LYS A 305 -49.67 2.48 65.44
C LYS A 305 -48.65 1.34 65.36
N PRO A 306 -48.57 0.42 66.35
CA PRO A 306 -47.63 -0.70 66.34
C PRO A 306 -47.72 -1.46 65.00
N THR A 307 -46.80 -1.15 64.09
CA THR A 307 -46.68 -1.84 62.83
C THR A 307 -46.18 -3.23 63.14
N PRO A 308 -46.72 -4.26 62.46
CA PRO A 308 -46.35 -5.63 62.77
C PRO A 308 -44.85 -5.82 62.53
N GLN A 309 -44.20 -6.49 63.49
CA GLN A 309 -42.74 -6.44 63.66
C GLN A 309 -42.05 -7.25 62.56
N LYS A 310 -41.41 -6.56 61.60
CA LYS A 310 -40.59 -7.19 60.56
C LYS A 310 -39.23 -7.63 61.10
N CYS A 311 -38.83 -8.85 60.76
CA CYS A 311 -37.51 -9.39 61.03
C CYS A 311 -36.44 -8.56 60.30
N PRO A 312 -35.36 -8.10 60.96
CA PRO A 312 -34.35 -7.28 60.31
C PRO A 312 -33.53 -8.03 59.24
N HIS A 313 -33.54 -9.37 59.27
CA HIS A 313 -32.76 -10.18 58.36
C HIS A 313 -33.50 -10.51 57.05
N CYS A 314 -34.78 -10.89 57.14
CA CYS A 314 -35.58 -11.32 55.98
C CYS A 314 -36.84 -10.48 55.73
N ASP A 315 -37.04 -9.40 56.48
CA ASP A 315 -38.23 -8.54 56.46
C ASP A 315 -39.58 -9.24 56.76
N HIS A 316 -39.55 -10.50 57.18
CA HIS A 316 -40.76 -11.26 57.52
C HIS A 316 -41.49 -10.66 58.72
N THR A 317 -42.80 -10.51 58.59
CA THR A 317 -43.64 -9.91 59.63
C THR A 317 -44.05 -10.93 60.67
N ASN A 318 -43.43 -10.90 61.85
CA ASN A 318 -43.73 -11.81 62.95
C ASN A 318 -45.01 -11.40 63.67
N LYS A 319 -45.92 -12.36 63.88
CA LYS A 319 -47.28 -12.11 64.40
C LYS A 319 -47.36 -11.97 65.93
N LYS A 320 -46.34 -12.39 66.69
CA LYS A 320 -46.31 -12.34 68.17
C LYS A 320 -44.89 -12.17 68.69
N SER A 321 -44.67 -11.26 69.64
CA SER A 321 -43.46 -11.19 70.45
C SER A 321 -43.59 -12.06 71.70
N GLN A 322 -42.52 -12.71 72.15
CA GLN A 322 -42.51 -13.38 73.46
C GLN A 322 -42.38 -12.35 74.59
N ASN A 323 -42.81 -12.69 75.81
CA ASN A 323 -42.95 -11.78 76.97
C ASN A 323 -41.66 -11.07 77.45
N ASN A 324 -40.49 -11.36 76.88
CA ASN A 324 -39.20 -10.80 77.32
C ASN A 324 -38.48 -9.97 76.24
N GLY A 325 -39.24 -9.47 75.26
CA GLY A 325 -38.73 -8.64 74.16
C GLY A 325 -38.00 -9.44 73.07
N TRP A 326 -37.71 -10.72 73.27
CA TRP A 326 -37.14 -11.59 72.23
C TRP A 326 -38.20 -12.04 71.22
N ILE A 327 -37.83 -11.99 69.95
CA ILE A 327 -38.66 -12.42 68.82
C ILE A 327 -37.85 -13.41 67.99
N HIS A 328 -38.43 -14.59 67.78
CA HIS A 328 -37.96 -15.53 66.79
C HIS A 328 -38.59 -15.21 65.44
N CYS A 329 -37.77 -15.13 64.39
CA CYS A 329 -38.31 -15.09 63.05
C CYS A 329 -39.01 -16.41 62.72
N SER A 330 -40.32 -16.36 62.45
CA SER A 330 -41.11 -17.55 62.10
C SER A 330 -40.83 -18.10 60.70
N THR A 331 -40.00 -17.43 59.89
CA THR A 331 -39.58 -17.96 58.60
C THR A 331 -38.60 -19.11 58.83
N ILE A 332 -38.95 -20.32 58.35
CA ILE A 332 -38.15 -21.55 58.46
C ILE A 332 -36.72 -21.33 57.97
N THR A 333 -36.53 -20.51 56.93
CA THR A 333 -35.22 -20.23 56.33
C THR A 333 -34.38 -19.19 57.09
N CYS A 334 -34.99 -18.40 57.98
CA CYS A 334 -34.26 -17.35 58.71
C CYS A 334 -33.76 -17.86 60.06
N GLY A 335 -34.63 -18.44 60.89
CA GLY A 335 -34.26 -18.99 62.20
C GLY A 335 -33.71 -17.99 63.25
N GLN A 336 -33.47 -16.74 62.88
CA GLN A 336 -32.81 -15.75 63.74
C GLN A 336 -33.68 -15.35 64.95
N LYS A 337 -33.03 -15.16 66.11
CA LYS A 337 -33.59 -14.44 67.26
C LYS A 337 -33.19 -12.98 67.17
N TYR A 338 -34.10 -12.07 67.49
CA TYR A 338 -33.78 -10.67 67.71
C TYR A 338 -34.52 -10.14 68.93
N GLN A 339 -33.88 -9.33 69.76
CA GLN A 339 -34.54 -8.68 70.90
C GLN A 339 -35.11 -7.32 70.49
N ILE A 340 -36.15 -6.85 71.17
CA ILE A 340 -36.61 -5.47 71.19
C ILE A 340 -36.55 -5.04 72.64
N THR A 341 -35.68 -4.09 72.96
CA THR A 341 -35.56 -3.53 74.31
C THR A 341 -36.15 -2.13 74.33
N SER A 342 -37.09 -1.85 75.24
CA SER A 342 -37.65 -0.51 75.43
C SER A 342 -36.71 0.37 76.28
N LYS A 343 -36.71 1.68 76.02
CA LYS A 343 -35.78 2.66 76.62
C LYS A 343 -35.84 2.77 78.15
N GLU A 344 -36.88 2.29 78.82
CA GLU A 344 -36.99 2.31 80.30
C GLU A 344 -35.89 1.50 81.00
N ARG A 345 -35.21 0.58 80.31
CA ARG A 345 -34.04 -0.16 80.84
C ARG A 345 -32.68 0.43 80.45
N VAL A 346 -32.64 1.44 79.59
CA VAL A 346 -31.41 2.05 79.07
C VAL A 346 -31.24 3.51 79.53
N ALA A 347 -32.31 4.16 79.97
CA ALA A 347 -32.25 5.48 80.60
C ALA A 347 -31.34 5.51 81.86
N GLU A 348 -31.18 4.40 82.58
CA GLU A 348 -30.24 4.27 83.70
C GLU A 348 -28.76 4.29 83.27
N ILE A 349 -28.48 4.16 81.96
CA ILE A 349 -27.13 4.15 81.36
C ILE A 349 -26.83 5.47 80.60
N GLU A 350 -27.85 6.21 80.14
CA GLU A 350 -27.69 7.44 79.33
C GLU A 350 -27.67 8.76 80.14
N GLU A 351 -28.04 8.78 81.43
CA GLU A 351 -28.23 10.02 82.21
C GLU A 351 -26.94 10.79 82.57
N ILE A 352 -25.74 10.30 82.23
CA ILE A 352 -24.47 10.95 82.61
C ILE A 352 -23.83 11.77 81.46
N PHE A 353 -24.28 11.65 80.19
CA PHE A 353 -23.53 12.25 79.08
C PHE A 353 -24.38 12.90 77.98
N SER A 354 -24.67 14.18 78.13
CA SER A 354 -24.87 15.08 76.98
C SER A 354 -24.42 16.51 77.31
N PRO A 355 -23.46 17.10 76.58
CA PRO A 355 -23.32 18.55 76.54
C PRO A 355 -24.46 19.12 75.68
N GLN A 356 -25.14 20.11 76.24
CA GLN A 356 -26.38 20.73 75.73
C GLN A 356 -26.39 20.95 74.21
N THR A 357 -27.26 20.20 73.52
CA THR A 357 -27.87 20.62 72.25
C THR A 357 -29.37 20.33 72.33
N SER A 358 -30.17 21.32 71.96
CA SER A 358 -31.61 21.38 72.20
C SER A 358 -32.43 20.47 71.27
N LEU A 359 -33.34 19.70 71.90
CA LEU A 359 -34.66 19.22 71.44
C LEU A 359 -34.76 18.37 70.15
N GLN A 360 -34.89 17.05 70.34
CA GLN A 360 -36.17 16.32 70.23
C GLN A 360 -36.00 14.91 70.81
N GLU A 361 -36.69 14.62 71.92
CA GLU A 361 -36.71 13.30 72.56
C GLU A 361 -37.43 12.28 71.67
N ASN A 362 -36.66 11.35 71.09
CA ASN A 362 -37.18 10.20 70.35
C ASN A 362 -36.94 8.90 71.13
N ARG A 363 -37.95 8.03 71.17
CA ARG A 363 -37.87 6.68 71.77
C ARG A 363 -37.03 5.75 70.89
N THR A 364 -36.08 5.03 71.49
CA THR A 364 -35.15 4.11 70.79
C THR A 364 -35.25 2.71 71.40
N GLU A 365 -35.23 1.66 70.55
CA GLU A 365 -35.25 0.26 70.98
C GLU A 365 -34.05 -0.52 70.38
N PHE A 366 -33.43 -1.47 71.12
CA PHE A 366 -32.22 -2.20 70.69
C PHE A 366 -32.49 -3.67 70.33
N PHE A 367 -31.69 -4.22 69.40
CA PHE A 367 -31.81 -5.58 68.87
C PHE A 367 -30.50 -6.38 68.94
N ARG A 368 -30.49 -7.49 69.69
CA ARG A 368 -29.37 -8.47 69.73
C ARG A 368 -29.73 -9.67 68.87
N LEU A 369 -28.87 -10.06 67.92
CA LEU A 369 -28.98 -11.34 67.22
C LEU A 369 -28.18 -12.39 68.00
N VAL A 370 -28.64 -13.64 68.08
CA VAL A 370 -27.83 -14.76 68.59
C VAL A 370 -28.01 -15.93 67.64
N GLN A 371 -26.92 -16.37 67.03
CA GLN A 371 -26.89 -17.49 66.11
C GLN A 371 -26.68 -18.80 66.88
N ILE A 372 -27.47 -19.82 66.57
CA ILE A 372 -27.24 -21.21 67.00
C ILE A 372 -26.88 -21.99 65.74
N GLU A 373 -25.77 -22.74 65.79
CA GLU A 373 -25.32 -23.58 64.68
C GLU A 373 -26.33 -24.70 64.41
N ALA A 374 -26.94 -24.66 63.22
CA ALA A 374 -27.64 -25.79 62.65
C ALA A 374 -26.63 -26.62 61.84
N ILE A 375 -26.47 -27.88 62.23
CA ILE A 375 -25.69 -28.89 61.50
C ILE A 375 -26.33 -29.05 60.12
N TYR A 376 -25.57 -28.80 59.05
CA TYR A 376 -26.00 -29.11 57.69
C TYR A 376 -25.01 -30.03 56.98
N VAL A 377 -25.62 -31.03 56.34
CA VAL A 377 -25.03 -32.16 55.62
C VAL A 377 -24.59 -31.73 54.22
N SER A 378 -23.50 -32.33 53.77
CA SER A 378 -22.74 -32.13 52.53
C SER A 378 -23.54 -32.26 51.22
N GLY A 379 -23.18 -31.45 50.22
CA GLY A 379 -23.54 -31.65 48.80
C GLY A 379 -22.66 -30.79 47.87
N GLU A 380 -22.18 -31.40 46.78
CA GLU A 380 -21.01 -31.02 45.97
C GLU A 380 -21.23 -29.95 44.86
N PHE A 381 -20.10 -29.43 44.36
CA PHE A 381 -19.75 -28.52 43.23
C PHE A 381 -20.41 -28.84 41.84
N PRO A 382 -20.30 -28.02 40.74
CA PRO A 382 -19.09 -27.30 40.29
C PRO A 382 -19.20 -25.92 39.56
N HIS A 383 -18.05 -25.25 39.48
CA HIS A 383 -17.72 -24.06 38.66
C HIS A 383 -17.45 -24.39 37.16
N PRO A 384 -17.44 -23.37 36.28
CA PRO A 384 -16.53 -23.36 35.13
C PRO A 384 -15.64 -22.09 35.09
N TRP A 385 -14.34 -22.29 34.88
CA TRP A 385 -13.42 -21.28 34.35
C TRP A 385 -13.08 -21.65 32.89
N ILE A 386 -13.35 -20.75 31.95
CA ILE A 386 -12.82 -20.82 30.58
C ILE A 386 -11.60 -19.91 30.52
N SER A 387 -10.47 -20.45 30.06
CA SER A 387 -9.20 -19.74 29.95
C SER A 387 -9.17 -18.76 28.75
N ILE A 388 -8.71 -17.54 29.01
CA ILE A 388 -8.49 -16.43 28.07
C ILE A 388 -7.55 -16.82 26.89
N SER A 389 -6.78 -17.91 27.02
CA SER A 389 -5.88 -18.42 25.96
C SER A 389 -6.63 -18.85 24.68
N GLN A 390 -7.90 -19.25 24.76
CA GLN A 390 -8.67 -19.71 23.60
C GLN A 390 -9.31 -18.58 22.78
N LEU A 391 -9.33 -17.35 23.29
CA LEU A 391 -9.86 -16.18 22.58
C LEU A 391 -8.84 -15.53 21.64
N ILE A 392 -7.54 -15.73 21.88
CA ILE A 392 -6.47 -15.13 21.07
C ILE A 392 -6.18 -15.94 19.78
N ALA A 393 -6.47 -17.24 19.77
CA ALA A 393 -6.23 -18.11 18.60
C ALA A 393 -7.20 -17.89 17.41
N ARG A 394 -8.31 -17.16 17.60
CA ARG A 394 -9.29 -16.88 16.51
C ARG A 394 -9.07 -15.55 15.79
N ALA A 395 -8.22 -14.66 16.30
CA ALA A 395 -7.96 -13.35 15.67
C ALA A 395 -6.87 -13.38 14.58
N GLN A 396 -6.00 -14.39 14.54
CA GLN A 396 -4.88 -14.46 13.58
C GLN A 396 -5.18 -15.23 12.28
N ILE A 397 -6.33 -15.91 12.15
CA ILE A 397 -6.72 -16.61 10.92
C ILE A 397 -7.52 -15.69 9.96
N GLY A 398 -8.04 -14.56 10.44
CA GLY A 398 -8.84 -13.62 9.65
C GLY A 398 -8.05 -12.71 8.68
N SER A 399 -6.76 -12.46 8.90
CA SER A 399 -6.01 -11.45 8.12
C SER A 399 -5.18 -12.00 6.96
N LEU A 400 -5.09 -13.32 6.78
CA LEU A 400 -4.36 -13.94 5.67
C LEU A 400 -5.26 -14.38 4.50
N SER A 401 -6.58 -14.32 4.66
CA SER A 401 -7.54 -14.69 3.59
C SER A 401 -7.87 -13.52 2.64
N ALA A 402 -7.62 -12.27 3.03
CA ALA A 402 -7.97 -11.08 2.23
C ALA A 402 -6.90 -10.63 1.21
N ARG A 403 -5.69 -11.24 1.19
CA ARG A 403 -4.61 -10.87 0.25
C ARG A 403 -4.41 -11.81 -0.94
N LYS A 404 -5.21 -12.88 -1.07
CA LYS A 404 -5.12 -13.84 -2.19
C LYS A 404 -6.20 -13.71 -3.26
N LYS A 405 -7.14 -12.76 -3.15
CA LYS A 405 -8.31 -12.66 -4.05
C LYS A 405 -8.23 -11.60 -5.17
N ASN A 406 -7.12 -10.83 -5.29
CA ASN A 406 -6.94 -9.80 -6.32
C ASN A 406 -5.77 -10.08 -7.30
N ARG A 407 -5.45 -11.35 -7.60
CA ARG A 407 -4.52 -11.73 -8.68
C ARG A 407 -5.14 -12.77 -9.60
N GLY A 408 -6.22 -12.39 -10.29
CA GLY A 408 -6.84 -13.27 -11.27
C GLY A 408 -7.90 -12.53 -12.05
N LEU A 409 -7.49 -11.60 -12.92
CA LEU A 409 -8.32 -11.07 -14.01
C LEU A 409 -7.51 -10.16 -14.95
N GLU A 410 -6.38 -10.64 -15.47
CA GLU A 410 -5.77 -10.09 -16.70
C GLU A 410 -5.13 -11.23 -17.48
N HIS A 411 -5.96 -11.97 -18.20
CA HIS A 411 -5.53 -12.79 -19.33
C HIS A 411 -6.72 -12.93 -20.26
N LEU A 412 -6.70 -12.17 -21.35
CA LEU A 412 -7.21 -12.49 -22.68
C LEU A 412 -7.26 -11.18 -23.48
N SER A 413 -6.31 -11.01 -24.41
CA SER A 413 -6.45 -10.39 -25.73
C SER A 413 -5.10 -9.82 -26.19
N GLU A 414 -4.24 -10.65 -26.79
CA GLU A 414 -3.28 -10.17 -27.78
C GLU A 414 -2.77 -11.33 -28.62
N THR A 415 -3.43 -11.52 -29.77
CA THR A 415 -2.93 -12.28 -30.90
C THR A 415 -1.82 -11.47 -31.58
N ALA A 416 -0.56 -11.81 -31.30
CA ALA A 416 0.59 -11.32 -32.04
C ALA A 416 1.11 -12.42 -32.99
N ALA A 417 1.22 -12.06 -34.27
CA ALA A 417 1.79 -12.88 -35.33
C ALA A 417 3.30 -13.15 -35.11
N PRO A 418 3.84 -14.27 -35.64
CA PRO A 418 5.24 -14.63 -35.42
C PRO A 418 6.20 -13.76 -36.23
N SER A 419 7.14 -13.11 -35.52
CA SER A 419 8.31 -12.47 -36.14
C SER A 419 9.35 -13.52 -36.58
N PRO A 420 10.09 -13.27 -37.67
CA PRO A 420 10.97 -14.26 -38.28
C PRO A 420 12.28 -14.42 -37.50
N LYS A 421 12.74 -15.68 -37.39
CA LYS A 421 14.05 -16.04 -36.85
C LYS A 421 15.14 -15.59 -37.81
N ILE A 422 15.98 -14.65 -37.37
CA ILE A 422 17.26 -14.35 -38.01
C ILE A 422 18.33 -15.23 -37.35
N SER A 423 18.86 -16.18 -38.12
CA SER A 423 20.01 -17.01 -37.76
C SER A 423 21.32 -16.28 -38.08
N PRO A 424 22.37 -16.35 -37.24
CA PRO A 424 23.68 -15.82 -37.59
C PRO A 424 24.42 -16.82 -38.48
N SER A 425 24.66 -16.43 -39.73
CA SER A 425 25.55 -17.13 -40.66
C SER A 425 26.97 -16.55 -40.52
N THR A 426 27.79 -17.19 -39.70
CA THR A 426 29.25 -17.03 -39.72
C THR A 426 29.83 -18.19 -40.52
N LYS A 427 30.33 -17.93 -41.74
CA LYS A 427 31.32 -18.78 -42.40
C LYS A 427 32.36 -17.91 -43.08
N TYR A 428 33.55 -17.94 -42.49
CA TYR A 428 34.83 -17.72 -43.17
C TYR A 428 35.07 -18.89 -44.12
N THR A 429 35.28 -18.59 -45.40
CA THR A 429 36.35 -19.08 -46.31
C THR A 429 36.09 -18.52 -47.68
#